data_AF-A0A6G4QY92-F1
#
_entry.id   AF-A0A6G4QY92-F1
#
_cell.length_a   1.000
_cell.length_b   1.000
_cell.length_c   1.000
_cell.angle_alpha   90.00
_cell.angle_beta   90.00
_cell.angle_gamma   90.00
#
_symmetry.space_group_name_H-M   'P 1'
#
loop_
_entity.id
_entity.type
_entity.pdbx_description
1 polymer ?
#
loop_
_entity_poly.entity_id
_entity_poly.type
_entity_poly.pdbx_seq_one_letter_code
_entity_poly.pdbx_strand_id
1 'polypeptide(L)' 'MKNITVSIDDETYRRARIKAAEQETSVSALVRKFLVEVAQDESEFERLKRREAELRAKIRGFRAADNVPRDELYRRGE' A
#
# COMPACT_ATOMS: atom_id res chain seq x y z
N MET A 1 -0.72 -19.20 20.61
CA MET A 1 -0.52 -19.06 19.15
C MET A 1 -1.55 -19.93 18.45
N LYS A 2 -2.14 -19.47 17.34
CA LYS A 2 -3.04 -20.29 16.53
C LYS A 2 -2.25 -20.89 15.36
N ASN A 3 -2.43 -22.19 15.10
CA ASN A 3 -1.80 -22.86 13.98
C ASN A 3 -2.76 -22.86 12.79
N ILE A 4 -2.22 -22.65 11.59
CA ILE A 4 -2.98 -22.65 10.34
C ILE A 4 -2.32 -23.68 9.43
N THR A 5 -3.13 -24.60 8.90
CA THR A 5 -2.69 -25.55 7.87
C THR A 5 -3.17 -25.04 6.52
N VAL A 6 -2.25 -24.89 5.57
CA VAL A 6 -2.54 -24.41 4.21
C VAL A 6 -2.04 -25.46 3.23
N SER A 7 -2.92 -25.90 2.33
CA SER A 7 -2.55 -26.76 1.20
C SER A 7 -2.08 -25.87 0.04
N ILE A 8 -0.88 -26.15 -0.47
CA ILE A 8 -0.28 -25.46 -1.61
C ILE A 8 0.27 -26.50 -2.58
N ASP A 9 0.38 -26.13 -3.85
CA ASP A 9 1.01 -26.98 -4.86
C ASP A 9 2.54 -27.07 -4.65
N ASP A 10 3.13 -28.17 -5.12
CA ASP A 10 4.55 -28.47 -4.93
C ASP A 10 5.47 -27.40 -5.54
N GLU A 11 5.07 -26.82 -6.69
CA GLU A 11 5.88 -25.80 -7.37
C GLU A 11 5.86 -24.48 -6.58
N THR A 12 4.71 -24.06 -6.07
CA THR A 12 4.62 -22.91 -5.18
C THR A 12 5.40 -23.14 -3.89
N TYR A 13 5.34 -24.32 -3.29
CA TYR A 13 6.14 -24.65 -2.11
C TYR A 13 7.65 -24.58 -2.40
N ARG A 14 8.09 -25.12 -3.53
CA ARG A 14 9.49 -25.09 -3.95
C ARG A 14 10.01 -23.67 -4.15
N ARG A 15 9.27 -22.84 -4.87
CA ARG A 15 9.62 -21.42 -5.08
C ARG A 15 9.64 -20.64 -3.75
N ALA A 16 8.64 -20.87 -2.89
CA ALA A 16 8.60 -20.23 -1.57
C ALA A 16 9.79 -20.62 -0.71
N ARG A 17 10.22 -21.89 -0.75
CA ARG A 17 11.39 -22.38 -0.01
C ARG A 17 12.69 -21.75 -0.52
N ILE A 18 12.89 -21.64 -1.83
CA ILE A 18 14.05 -20.97 -2.43
C ILE A 18 14.10 -19.52 -1.96
N LYS A 19 12.99 -18.79 -2.09
CA LYS A 19 12.90 -17.39 -1.70
C LYS A 19 13.06 -17.15 -0.20
N ALA A 20 12.63 -18.11 0.62
CA ALA A 20 12.86 -18.08 2.07
C ALA A 20 14.35 -18.25 2.38
N ALA A 21 15.03 -19.18 1.72
CA ALA A 21 16.46 -19.40 1.90
C ALA A 21 17.30 -18.17 1.46
N GLU A 22 16.94 -17.53 0.35
CA GLU A 22 17.58 -16.29 -0.12
C GLU A 22 17.47 -15.14 0.90
N GLN A 23 16.41 -15.13 1.71
CA GLN A 23 16.15 -14.11 2.72
C GLN A 23 16.53 -14.56 4.14
N GLU A 24 17.29 -15.65 4.27
CA GLU A 24 17.69 -16.25 5.56
C GLU A 24 16.50 -16.50 6.51
N THR A 25 15.35 -16.86 5.94
CA THR A 25 14.08 -17.00 6.68
C THR A 25 13.40 -18.34 6.40
N SER A 26 12.29 -18.59 7.10
CA SER A 26 11.47 -19.79 6.89
C SER A 26 10.20 -19.48 6.09
N VAL A 27 9.66 -20.49 5.41
CA VAL A 27 8.36 -20.36 4.70
C VAL A 27 7.26 -19.90 5.68
N SER A 28 7.26 -20.41 6.91
CA SER A 28 6.34 -19.97 7.97
C SER A 28 6.52 -18.50 8.36
N ALA A 29 7.75 -17.98 8.37
CA ALA A 29 8.02 -16.58 8.66
C ALA A 29 7.58 -15.67 7.49
N LEU A 30 7.76 -16.10 6.24
CA LEU A 30 7.23 -15.40 5.06
C LEU A 30 5.69 -15.32 5.11
N VAL A 31 5.02 -16.46 5.38
CA VAL A 31 3.56 -16.49 5.50
C VAL A 31 3.08 -15.58 6.64
N ARG A 32 3.78 -15.59 7.78
CA ARG A 32 3.45 -14.69 8.89
C ARG A 32 3.57 -13.22 8.49
N LYS A 33 4.67 -12.84 7.82
CA LYS A 33 4.89 -11.46 7.36
C LYS A 33 3.81 -11.05 6.36
N PHE A 34 3.51 -11.90 5.39
CA PHE A 34 2.45 -11.66 4.42
C PHE A 34 1.09 -11.45 5.08
N LEU A 35 0.70 -12.29 6.03
CA LEU A 35 -0.57 -12.13 6.76
C LEU A 35 -0.63 -10.84 7.58
N VAL A 36 0.50 -10.39 8.12
CA VAL A 36 0.59 -9.10 8.81
C VAL A 36 0.43 -7.95 7.83
N GLU A 37 1.11 -7.99 6.68
CA GLU A 37 0.99 -6.97 5.63
C GLU A 37 -0.45 -6.88 5.11
N VAL A 38 -1.10 -8.02 4.82
CA VAL A 38 -2.50 -8.07 4.38
C VAL A 38 -3.45 -7.47 5.42
N ALA A 39 -3.24 -7.78 6.71
CA ALA A 39 -4.04 -7.20 7.78
C ALA A 39 -3.76 -5.70 7.98
N GLN A 40 -2.56 -5.22 7.62
CA GLN A 40 -2.20 -3.81 7.68
C GLN A 40 -2.77 -3.01 6.51
N ASP A 41 -2.84 -3.57 5.30
CA ASP A 41 -3.38 -2.88 4.12
C ASP A 41 -4.87 -2.52 4.29
N GLU A 42 -5.66 -3.39 4.94
CA GLU A 42 -7.06 -3.09 5.28
C GLU A 42 -7.16 -1.88 6.23
N SER A 43 -6.15 -1.68 7.09
CA SER A 43 -6.07 -0.55 8.03
C SER A 43 -5.47 0.72 7.43
N GLU A 44 -4.47 0.60 6.56
CA GLU A 44 -3.81 1.74 5.90
C GLU A 44 -4.73 2.36 4.86
N PHE A 45 -5.46 1.56 4.09
CA PHE A 45 -6.44 2.06 3.14
C PHE A 45 -7.55 2.86 3.86
N GLU A 46 -8.13 2.32 4.93
CA GLU A 46 -9.14 3.03 5.73
C GLU A 46 -8.56 4.25 6.46
N ARG A 47 -7.29 4.20 6.90
CA ARG A 47 -6.59 5.36 7.45
C ARG A 47 -6.40 6.47 6.41
N LEU A 48 -5.96 6.12 5.20
CA LEU A 48 -5.76 7.04 4.09
C LEU A 48 -7.08 7.66 3.65
N LYS A 49 -8.15 6.85 3.55
CA LYS A 49 -9.51 7.30 3.24
C LYS A 49 -10.03 8.28 4.28
N ARG A 50 -9.84 8.02 5.58
CA ARG A 50 -10.19 8.98 6.64
C ARG A 50 -9.41 10.28 6.51
N ARG A 51 -8.09 10.20 6.27
CA ARG A 51 -7.23 11.37 6.11
C ARG A 51 -7.59 12.20 4.88
N GLU A 52 -7.98 11.55 3.79
CA GLU A 52 -8.47 12.19 2.58
C GLU A 52 -9.78 12.93 2.83
N ALA A 53 -10.73 12.30 3.52
CA ALA A 53 -11.98 12.95 3.93
C ALA A 53 -11.73 14.17 4.83
N GLU A 54 -10.82 14.06 5.81
CA GLU A 54 -10.41 15.18 6.67
C GLU A 54 -9.76 16.34 5.90
N LEU A 55 -8.88 16.04 4.94
CA LEU A 55 -8.26 17.05 4.08
C LEU A 55 -9.29 17.74 3.19
N ARG A 56 -10.20 16.96 2.57
CA ARG A 56 -11.30 17.52 1.77
C ARG A 56 -12.24 18.40 2.58
N ALA A 57 -12.57 18.00 3.82
CA ALA A 57 -13.41 18.80 4.70
C ALA A 57 -12.77 20.16 5.07
N LYS A 58 -11.44 20.28 5.02
CA LYS A 58 -10.73 21.56 5.26
C LYS A 58 -10.80 22.51 4.06
N ILE A 59 -11.19 22.03 2.88
CA ILE A 59 -11.33 22.85 1.67
C ILE A 59 -12.66 23.61 1.77
N ARG A 60 -12.59 24.86 2.25
CA ARG A 60 -13.76 25.74 2.40
C ARG A 60 -14.26 26.36 1.10
N GLY A 61 -13.44 26.31 0.06
CA GLY A 61 -13.76 26.81 -1.27
C GLY A 61 -12.68 26.41 -2.26
N PHE A 62 -13.08 25.77 -3.34
CA PHE A 62 -12.21 25.43 -4.47
C PHE A 62 -12.90 25.91 -5.73
N ARG A 63 -12.27 26.83 -6.45
CA ARG A 63 -12.71 27.25 -7.78
C ARG A 63 -11.59 26.94 -8.74
N ALA A 64 -11.86 26.04 -9.69
CA ALA A 64 -10.89 25.70 -10.72
C ALA A 64 -10.46 26.91 -11.57
N ALA A 65 -11.28 27.96 -11.62
CA ALA A 65 -10.97 29.22 -12.29
C ALA A 65 -9.85 30.04 -11.61
N ASP A 66 -9.54 29.77 -10.34
CA ASP A 66 -8.43 30.41 -9.61
C ASP A 66 -7.08 29.74 -9.95
N ASN A 67 -7.08 28.64 -10.71
CA ASN A 67 -5.85 28.02 -11.17
C ASN A 67 -5.20 28.87 -12.26
N VAL A 68 -3.87 28.91 -12.23
CA VAL A 68 -3.08 29.57 -13.29
C VAL A 68 -3.41 28.93 -14.64
N PRO A 69 -3.91 29.68 -15.63
CA PRO A 69 -4.18 29.18 -16.96
C PRO A 69 -2.90 28.60 -17.58
N ARG A 70 -3.06 27.56 -18.41
CA ARG A 70 -1.93 26.79 -18.96
C ARG A 70 -0.92 27.67 -19.70
N ASP A 71 -1.43 28.67 -20.38
CA ASP A 71 -0.77 29.72 -21.17
C ASP A 71 -0.02 30.75 -20.31
N GLU A 72 -0.22 30.78 -18.99
CA GLU A 72 0.50 31.66 -18.06
C GLU A 72 1.55 30.93 -17.23
N LEU A 73 1.56 29.58 -17.24
CA LEU A 73 2.41 28.76 -16.36
C LEU A 73 3.92 29.01 -16.53
N TYR A 74 4.36 29.41 -17.72
CA TYR A 74 5.79 29.57 -18.05
C TYR A 74 6.27 31.03 -18.01
N ARG A 75 5.40 32.00 -17.71
CA ARG A 75 5.76 33.42 -17.70
C ARG A 75 6.61 33.86 -16.50
N ARG A 76 6.75 33.02 -15.48
CA ARG A 76 7.38 33.37 -14.18
C ARG A 76 8.90 33.14 -14.13
N GLY A 77 9.56 33.17 -15.29
CA GLY A 77 10.98 32.85 -15.46
C GLY A 77 11.79 33.85 -16.29
N GLU A 78 11.29 35.07 -16.53
CA GLU A 78 12.05 36.21 -17.05
C GLU A 78 12.21 37.30 -15.98
#